data_AF-A0AAW0ASM0-F1
#
_entry.id   AF-A0AAW0ASM0-F1
#
_cell.length_a   1.000
_cell.length_b   1.000
_cell.length_c   1.000
_cell.angle_alpha   90.00
_cell.angle_beta   90.00
_cell.angle_gamma   90.00
#
_symmetry.space_group_name_H-M   'P 1'
#
loop_
_entity.id
_entity.type
_entity.pdbx_description
1 polymer ?
#
loop_
_entity_poly.entity_id
_entity_poly.type
_entity_poly.pdbx_seq_one_letter_code
_entity_poly.pdbx_strand_id
1 'polypeptide(L)'
;MVISVDKTKWMIFGPLPRRMSTIRVNGNIVKLVREYKFVGIWFTSVKRNIFEKHYSVKASKAQGVAHACFTVDSMIGSLPPKEGVRLYMARVDPHLISGCEVVPDVTSRLTALLEKPQKRYLRRLLGLRPRSMRAVLFTETGLLPVRYRRAILALHHAKHWAALPDDHYAKAAYLSSLQLSAAGSISWASDLRTVLASFPTPVPCPVSALESAESIDNLIAGVQLSCETTLRDQLNRAERTYLLRKRQERGEDGKLKNVMLCFRHYLRLVSSPHRKAFTRFLLSDHSLAVVALRYPGHYRKYHIPRAWRLCRFCLLDVEDESHAALVCTAHPGLTPLREEFLRDVFVLQPSLRHLAMTRSADVFLGSLLLDRIVTTRVAKFVHDVLQIFETKEMWVAPEHFNLEGWQE
;
A
#
# COMPACT_ATOMS: atom_id res chain seq x y z
N MET A 1 36.67 20.97 20.65
CA MET A 1 36.10 19.68 20.21
C MET A 1 37.24 18.72 19.91
N VAL A 2 37.30 17.55 20.56
CA VAL A 2 38.35 16.53 20.31
C VAL A 2 37.81 15.52 19.29
N ILE A 3 38.51 15.34 18.16
CA ILE A 3 38.12 14.39 17.12
C ILE A 3 38.69 13.01 17.44
N SER A 4 37.83 11.99 17.55
CA SER A 4 38.25 10.60 17.76
C SER A 4 38.66 9.94 16.43
N VAL A 5 39.94 9.60 16.30
CA VAL A 5 40.51 8.99 15.09
C VAL A 5 39.81 7.67 14.73
N ASP A 6 39.51 6.83 15.72
CA ASP A 6 38.86 5.53 15.50
C ASP A 6 37.43 5.66 14.95
N LYS A 7 36.72 6.71 15.34
CA LYS A 7 35.36 7.02 14.86
C LYS A 7 35.34 7.89 13.60
N THR A 8 36.47 8.46 13.23
CA THR A 8 36.62 9.26 12.01
C THR A 8 37.09 8.38 10.86
N LYS A 9 36.42 8.52 9.73
CA LYS A 9 36.76 7.88 8.45
C LYS A 9 36.64 8.94 7.37
N TRP A 10 37.41 8.80 6.32
CA TRP A 10 37.26 9.65 5.14
C TRP A 10 36.91 8.80 3.92
N MET A 11 36.19 9.43 3.00
CA MET A 11 35.62 8.80 1.81
C MET A 11 35.78 9.77 0.64
N ILE A 12 35.97 9.24 -0.56
CA ILE A 12 36.05 10.04 -1.79
C ILE A 12 34.81 9.76 -2.61
N PHE A 13 34.05 10.79 -2.96
CA PHE A 13 32.90 10.68 -3.84
C PHE A 13 33.28 11.15 -5.24
N GLY A 14 33.02 10.33 -6.26
CA GLY A 14 33.45 10.59 -7.63
C GLY A 14 34.75 9.88 -8.02
N PRO A 15 35.42 10.32 -9.10
CA PRO A 15 36.65 9.71 -9.58
C PRO A 15 37.76 9.75 -8.53
N LEU A 16 38.51 8.65 -8.40
CA LEU A 16 39.68 8.62 -7.52
C LEU A 16 40.81 9.47 -8.12
N PRO A 17 41.51 10.26 -7.30
CA PRO A 17 42.67 11.02 -7.77
C PRO A 17 43.82 10.06 -8.13
N ARG A 18 44.66 10.45 -9.09
CA ARG A 18 45.85 9.66 -9.49
C ARG A 18 46.84 9.46 -8.33
N ARG A 19 46.90 10.42 -7.40
CA ARG A 19 47.70 10.34 -6.18
C ARG A 19 46.78 10.48 -4.98
N MET A 20 46.87 9.53 -4.06
CA MET A 20 46.04 9.49 -2.87
C MET A 20 46.67 10.32 -1.75
N SER A 21 45.94 11.29 -1.23
CA SER A 21 46.35 12.05 -0.06
C SER A 21 46.20 11.21 1.23
N THR A 22 47.07 11.46 2.21
CA THR A 22 46.95 10.89 3.54
C THR A 22 46.36 11.94 4.48
N ILE A 23 45.16 11.70 5.00
CA ILE A 23 44.52 12.61 5.98
C ILE A 23 44.95 12.19 7.39
N ARG A 24 45.40 13.15 8.19
CA ARG A 24 45.78 12.93 9.60
C ARG A 24 44.89 13.74 10.54
N VAL A 25 44.54 13.15 11.68
CA VAL A 25 43.86 13.80 12.81
C VAL A 25 44.67 13.46 14.05
N ASN A 26 45.11 14.47 14.80
CA ASN A 26 45.96 14.32 15.98
C ASN A 26 47.20 13.43 15.69
N GLY A 27 47.89 13.68 14.57
CA GLY A 27 49.07 12.92 14.12
C GLY A 27 48.79 11.53 13.52
N ASN A 28 47.61 10.96 13.77
CA ASN A 28 47.24 9.62 13.33
C ASN A 28 46.55 9.61 11.96
N ILE A 29 46.81 8.58 11.16
CA ILE A 29 46.23 8.42 9.82
C ILE A 29 44.75 8.04 9.94
N VAL A 30 43.89 8.81 9.26
CA VAL A 30 42.47 8.48 9.12
C VAL A 30 42.31 7.43 8.03
N LYS A 31 41.63 6.32 8.36
CA LYS A 31 41.39 5.22 7.41
C LYS A 31 40.44 5.67 6.29
N LEU A 32 40.88 5.48 5.04
CA LEU A 32 40.05 5.58 3.84
C LEU A 32 39.13 4.37 3.75
N VAL A 33 37.83 4.60 3.53
CA VAL A 33 36.84 3.52 3.42
C VAL A 33 35.92 3.74 2.22
N ARG A 34 35.43 2.63 1.65
CA ARG A 34 34.42 2.67 0.58
C ARG A 34 33.00 2.82 1.10
N GLU A 35 32.77 2.32 2.30
CA GLU A 35 31.47 2.28 2.95
C GLU A 35 31.64 2.53 4.45
N TYR A 36 30.75 3.33 5.03
CA TYR A 36 30.78 3.63 6.45
C TYR A 36 29.37 3.84 7.00
N LYS A 37 29.15 3.40 8.23
CA LYS A 37 27.89 3.64 8.94
C LYS A 37 28.11 4.73 9.98
N PHE A 38 27.52 5.89 9.76
CA PHE A 38 27.60 7.03 10.66
C PHE A 38 26.22 7.35 11.21
N VAL A 39 26.08 7.40 12.54
CA VAL A 39 24.82 7.69 13.25
C VAL A 39 23.62 6.92 12.68
N GLY A 40 23.81 5.63 12.38
CA GLY A 40 22.73 4.78 11.87
C GLY A 40 22.51 4.78 10.35
N ILE A 41 23.12 5.71 9.61
CA ILE A 41 23.01 5.86 8.16
C ILE A 41 24.22 5.25 7.46
N TRP A 42 23.98 4.49 6.39
CA TRP A 42 25.05 3.96 5.55
C TRP A 42 25.38 4.90 4.40
N PHE A 43 26.68 5.19 4.27
CA PHE A 43 27.27 5.90 3.15
C PHE A 43 28.08 4.93 2.29
N THR A 44 28.08 5.14 0.98
CA THR A 44 28.90 4.41 0.02
C THR A 44 29.45 5.37 -1.03
N SER A 45 30.74 5.22 -1.36
CA SER A 45 31.44 6.03 -2.36
C SER A 45 31.44 5.41 -3.77
N VAL A 46 31.06 4.13 -3.87
CA VAL A 46 31.15 3.35 -5.12
C VAL A 46 29.84 3.29 -5.90
N LYS A 47 28.83 4.04 -5.47
CA LYS A 47 27.50 4.10 -6.10
C LYS A 47 27.16 5.55 -6.43
N ARG A 48 26.35 5.75 -7.47
CA ARG A 48 25.86 7.08 -7.87
C ARG A 48 25.06 7.74 -6.75
N ASN A 49 24.22 6.97 -6.06
CA ASN A 49 23.53 7.44 -4.87
C ASN A 49 24.31 6.99 -3.63
N ILE A 50 24.82 7.96 -2.86
CA ILE A 50 25.67 7.72 -1.69
C ILE A 50 24.96 6.95 -0.56
N PHE A 51 23.63 6.89 -0.61
CA PHE A 51 22.78 6.20 0.36
C PHE A 51 22.24 4.86 -0.14
N GLU A 52 22.59 4.40 -1.35
CA GLU A 52 22.05 3.16 -1.94
C GLU A 52 22.17 1.94 -0.99
N LYS A 53 23.32 1.82 -0.31
CA LYS A 53 23.52 0.77 0.69
C LYS A 53 22.52 0.86 1.84
N HIS A 54 22.18 2.06 2.31
CA HIS A 54 21.21 2.28 3.38
C HIS A 54 19.84 1.69 3.04
N TYR A 55 19.32 1.97 1.84
CA TYR A 55 18.05 1.43 1.36
C TYR A 55 18.05 -0.10 1.37
N SER A 56 19.09 -0.73 0.80
CA SER A 56 19.18 -2.19 0.72
C SER A 56 19.24 -2.85 2.11
N VAL A 57 20.03 -2.31 3.03
CA VAL A 57 20.17 -2.82 4.40
C VAL A 57 18.84 -2.67 5.15
N LYS A 58 18.17 -1.52 5.04
CA LYS A 58 16.89 -1.28 5.71
C LYS A 58 15.76 -2.11 5.14
N ALA A 59 15.68 -2.26 3.82
CA ALA A 59 14.71 -3.16 3.17
C ALA A 59 14.91 -4.61 3.62
N SER A 60 16.15 -5.09 3.68
CA SER A 60 16.47 -6.45 4.14
C SER A 60 16.07 -6.67 5.60
N LYS A 61 16.37 -5.71 6.49
CA LYS A 61 15.97 -5.78 7.90
C LYS A 61 14.45 -5.74 8.08
N ALA A 62 13.78 -4.83 7.38
CA ALA A 62 12.31 -4.76 7.38
C ALA A 62 11.69 -6.08 6.91
N GLN A 63 12.27 -6.72 5.87
CA GLN A 63 11.82 -8.02 5.40
C GLN A 63 12.05 -9.13 6.43
N GLY A 64 13.22 -9.18 7.07
CA GLY A 64 13.52 -10.18 8.11
C GLY A 64 12.54 -10.08 9.29
N VAL A 65 12.32 -8.87 9.78
CA VAL A 65 11.38 -8.62 10.88
C VAL A 65 9.93 -8.87 10.46
N ALA A 66 9.55 -8.49 9.23
CA ALA A 66 8.24 -8.83 8.66
C ALA A 66 7.98 -10.33 8.68
N HIS A 67 8.96 -11.16 8.31
CA HIS A 67 8.82 -12.62 8.37
C HIS A 67 8.65 -13.11 9.81
N ALA A 68 9.45 -12.58 10.75
CA ALA A 68 9.33 -12.91 12.16
C ALA A 68 7.94 -12.55 12.75
N CYS A 69 7.33 -11.44 12.33
CA CYS A 69 5.98 -11.08 12.79
C CYS A 69 4.93 -12.14 12.47
N PHE A 70 5.11 -12.92 11.40
CA PHE A 70 4.17 -13.97 11.01
C PHE A 70 4.61 -15.38 11.42
N THR A 71 5.71 -15.56 12.16
CA THR A 71 6.01 -16.88 12.74
C THR A 71 5.01 -17.23 13.83
N VAL A 72 4.40 -16.22 14.46
CA VAL A 72 3.31 -16.39 15.44
C VAL A 72 2.09 -17.10 14.86
N ASP A 73 1.89 -17.08 13.53
CA ASP A 73 0.81 -17.82 12.86
C ASP A 73 0.82 -19.32 13.26
N SER A 74 1.99 -19.91 13.49
CA SER A 74 2.10 -21.30 13.94
C SER A 74 1.48 -21.57 15.32
N MET A 75 1.35 -20.54 16.15
CA MET A 75 0.84 -20.62 17.53
C MET A 75 -0.62 -20.17 17.65
N ILE A 76 -1.04 -19.17 16.86
CA ILE A 76 -2.37 -18.55 16.97
C ILE A 76 -3.24 -18.73 15.72
N GLY A 77 -2.79 -19.53 14.75
CA GLY A 77 -3.43 -19.67 13.46
C GLY A 77 -3.12 -18.50 12.53
N SER A 78 -4.06 -17.58 12.33
CA SER A 78 -3.84 -16.43 11.43
C SER A 78 -3.78 -15.15 12.23
N LEU A 79 -2.64 -14.45 12.15
CA LEU A 79 -2.47 -13.12 12.74
C LEU A 79 -3.65 -12.20 12.40
N PRO A 80 -4.41 -11.72 13.40
CA PRO A 80 -5.51 -10.81 13.14
C PRO A 80 -5.01 -9.46 12.58
N PRO A 81 -5.71 -8.85 11.61
CA PRO A 81 -5.22 -7.65 10.93
C PRO A 81 -4.92 -6.45 11.83
N LYS A 82 -5.68 -6.25 12.91
CA LYS A 82 -5.48 -5.11 13.82
C LYS A 82 -4.14 -5.21 14.55
N GLU A 83 -3.86 -6.39 15.10
CA GLU A 83 -2.61 -6.73 15.78
C GLU A 83 -1.45 -6.73 14.77
N GLY A 84 -1.67 -7.22 13.54
CA GLY A 84 -0.66 -7.16 12.50
C GLY A 84 -0.33 -5.74 12.03
N VAL A 85 -1.29 -4.80 12.01
CA VAL A 85 -1.00 -3.37 11.76
C VAL A 85 -0.18 -2.79 12.91
N ARG A 86 -0.49 -3.13 14.17
CA ARG A 86 0.32 -2.72 15.33
C ARG A 86 1.76 -3.25 15.26
N LEU A 87 1.92 -4.54 14.93
CA LEU A 87 3.24 -5.15 14.74
C LEU A 87 4.01 -4.51 13.58
N TYR A 88 3.33 -4.18 12.48
CA TYR A 88 3.94 -3.44 11.37
C TYR A 88 4.52 -2.12 11.87
N MET A 89 3.71 -1.30 12.54
CA MET A 89 4.13 0.02 13.03
C MET A 89 5.25 -0.06 14.06
N ALA A 90 5.23 -1.09 14.92
CA ALA A 90 6.24 -1.25 15.97
C ALA A 90 7.57 -1.86 15.48
N ARG A 91 7.55 -2.69 14.43
CA ARG A 91 8.68 -3.56 14.08
C ARG A 91 9.18 -3.42 12.65
N VAL A 92 8.29 -3.21 11.69
CA VAL A 92 8.64 -3.11 10.26
C VAL A 92 8.84 -1.65 9.85
N ASP A 93 7.88 -0.79 10.18
CA ASP A 93 7.89 0.63 9.85
C ASP A 93 9.16 1.36 10.30
N PRO A 94 9.70 1.15 11.52
CA PRO A 94 10.92 1.84 11.98
C PRO A 94 12.14 1.56 11.09
N HIS A 95 12.21 0.38 10.48
CA HIS A 95 13.26 0.08 9.50
C HIS A 95 13.02 0.81 8.18
N LEU A 96 11.78 0.88 7.72
CA LEU A 96 11.41 1.49 6.45
C LEU A 96 11.50 3.02 6.47
N ILE A 97 11.23 3.68 7.61
CA ILE A 97 11.33 5.13 7.75
C ILE A 97 12.72 5.60 8.20
N SER A 98 13.62 4.69 8.58
CA SER A 98 14.91 5.06 9.16
C SER A 98 15.72 6.00 8.26
N GLY A 99 16.06 7.18 8.77
CA GLY A 99 16.90 8.16 8.08
C GLY A 99 16.22 8.91 6.95
N CYS A 100 14.89 8.84 6.82
CA CYS A 100 14.14 9.58 5.79
C CYS A 100 14.27 11.10 5.91
N GLU A 101 14.51 11.57 7.12
CA GLU A 101 14.72 12.97 7.47
C GLU A 101 16.01 13.54 6.88
N VAL A 102 17.06 12.71 6.76
CA VAL A 102 18.36 13.10 6.17
C VAL A 102 18.47 12.67 4.71
N VAL A 103 17.74 11.63 4.31
CA VAL A 103 17.83 11.00 2.99
C VAL A 103 16.50 11.11 2.25
N PRO A 104 16.21 12.25 1.58
CA PRO A 104 15.07 12.35 0.69
C PRO A 104 15.12 11.31 -0.43
N ASP A 105 13.97 10.71 -0.73
CA ASP A 105 13.82 9.58 -1.65
C ASP A 105 13.86 9.96 -3.15
N VAL A 106 14.92 10.64 -3.60
CA VAL A 106 15.05 11.16 -4.98
C VAL A 106 15.15 10.07 -6.06
N THR A 107 15.54 8.85 -5.70
CA THR A 107 15.71 7.74 -6.65
C THR A 107 14.57 6.72 -6.52
N SER A 108 13.62 6.75 -7.46
CA SER A 108 12.44 5.87 -7.47
C SER A 108 12.76 4.37 -7.36
N ARG A 109 13.85 3.91 -7.99
CA ARG A 109 14.35 2.52 -7.89
C ARG A 109 14.69 2.14 -6.45
N LEU A 110 15.31 3.03 -5.68
CA LEU A 110 15.70 2.78 -4.29
C LEU A 110 14.48 2.83 -3.37
N THR A 111 13.56 3.78 -3.60
CA THR A 111 12.27 3.85 -2.88
C THR A 111 11.46 2.57 -3.07
N ALA A 112 11.48 1.98 -4.27
CA ALA A 112 10.81 0.72 -4.56
C ALA A 112 11.35 -0.46 -3.73
N LEU A 113 12.62 -0.43 -3.29
CA LEU A 113 13.18 -1.44 -2.39
C LEU A 113 12.49 -1.42 -1.01
N LEU A 114 12.15 -0.23 -0.49
CA LEU A 114 11.45 -0.07 0.80
C LEU A 114 9.96 -0.39 0.69
N GLU A 115 9.35 -0.08 -0.44
CA GLU A 115 7.94 -0.38 -0.69
C GLU A 115 7.64 -1.87 -0.79
N LYS A 116 8.59 -2.66 -1.29
CA LYS A 116 8.39 -4.09 -1.52
C LYS A 116 8.11 -4.86 -0.22
N PRO A 117 8.90 -4.73 0.87
CA PRO A 117 8.57 -5.30 2.17
C PRO A 117 7.20 -4.86 2.70
N GLN A 118 6.87 -3.56 2.62
CA GLN A 118 5.57 -3.05 3.09
C GLN A 118 4.40 -3.74 2.34
N LYS A 119 4.41 -3.72 1.01
CA LYS A 119 3.36 -4.34 0.20
C LYS A 119 3.26 -5.84 0.44
N ARG A 120 4.39 -6.54 0.62
CA ARG A 120 4.41 -7.98 0.91
C ARG A 120 3.80 -8.28 2.29
N TYR A 121 4.15 -7.49 3.30
CA TYR A 121 3.60 -7.61 4.64
C TYR A 121 2.08 -7.44 4.62
N LEU A 122 1.58 -6.36 4.01
CA LEU A 122 0.14 -6.06 3.97
C LEU A 122 -0.65 -7.09 3.16
N ARG A 123 -0.10 -7.60 2.05
CA ARG A 123 -0.73 -8.70 1.31
C ARG A 123 -0.87 -9.95 2.16
N ARG A 124 0.19 -10.36 2.87
CA ARG A 124 0.14 -11.53 3.76
C ARG A 124 -0.88 -11.31 4.87
N LEU A 125 -0.90 -10.12 5.47
CA LEU A 125 -1.82 -9.77 6.55
C LEU A 125 -3.30 -9.86 6.12
N LEU A 126 -3.62 -9.33 4.94
CA LEU A 126 -4.97 -9.34 4.37
C LEU A 126 -5.32 -10.68 3.71
N GLY A 127 -4.36 -11.60 3.58
CA GLY A 127 -4.56 -12.87 2.87
C GLY A 127 -4.68 -12.71 1.35
N LEU A 128 -4.14 -11.65 0.75
CA LEU A 128 -4.24 -11.36 -0.68
C LEU A 128 -3.09 -11.98 -1.49
N ARG A 129 -3.38 -12.32 -2.76
CA ARG A 129 -2.44 -12.90 -3.73
C ARG A 129 -1.46 -11.84 -4.25
N PRO A 130 -0.31 -12.23 -4.85
CA PRO A 130 0.69 -11.28 -5.34
C PRO A 130 0.20 -10.28 -6.40
N ARG A 131 -0.80 -10.68 -7.20
CA ARG A 131 -1.43 -9.87 -8.26
C ARG A 131 -2.55 -8.94 -7.76
N SER A 132 -2.84 -8.95 -6.45
CA SER A 132 -3.81 -8.05 -5.84
C SER A 132 -3.45 -6.59 -6.06
N MET A 133 -4.48 -5.74 -6.14
CA MET A 133 -4.28 -4.31 -6.35
C MET A 133 -3.45 -3.71 -5.21
N ARG A 134 -2.63 -2.71 -5.53
CA ARG A 134 -1.75 -2.09 -4.53
C ARG A 134 -2.50 -1.09 -3.65
N ALA A 135 -3.42 -0.30 -4.22
CA ALA A 135 -4.17 0.70 -3.46
C ALA A 135 -4.94 0.10 -2.29
N VAL A 136 -5.57 -1.07 -2.48
CA VAL A 136 -6.36 -1.74 -1.42
C VAL A 136 -5.52 -2.13 -0.20
N LEU A 137 -4.21 -2.31 -0.36
CA LEU A 137 -3.34 -2.60 0.78
C LEU A 137 -3.35 -1.45 1.79
N PHE A 138 -3.50 -0.22 1.31
CA PHE A 138 -3.44 1.00 2.12
C PHE A 138 -4.84 1.47 2.51
N THR A 139 -5.79 1.43 1.58
CA THR A 139 -7.17 1.89 1.84
C THR A 139 -7.91 0.99 2.83
N GLU A 140 -7.52 -0.28 2.92
CA GLU A 140 -8.16 -1.22 3.85
C GLU A 140 -7.50 -1.23 5.24
N THR A 141 -6.19 -0.99 5.33
CA THR A 141 -5.47 -1.01 6.62
C THR A 141 -5.33 0.36 7.26
N GLY A 142 -5.56 1.45 6.50
CA GLY A 142 -5.33 2.83 6.94
C GLY A 142 -3.85 3.20 7.06
N LEU A 143 -2.93 2.42 6.49
CA LEU A 143 -1.51 2.72 6.52
C LEU A 143 -1.11 3.57 5.32
N LEU A 144 -0.23 4.54 5.54
CA LEU A 144 0.34 5.32 4.46
C LEU A 144 1.35 4.49 3.66
N PRO A 145 1.35 4.57 2.31
CA PRO A 145 2.45 4.06 1.53
C PRO A 145 3.76 4.72 1.96
N VAL A 146 4.82 3.92 2.11
CA VAL A 146 6.07 4.35 2.75
C VAL A 146 6.67 5.60 2.09
N ARG A 147 6.51 5.79 0.77
CA ARG A 147 6.97 6.99 0.05
C ARG A 147 6.38 8.29 0.61
N TYR A 148 5.08 8.29 0.89
CA TYR A 148 4.37 9.47 1.40
C TYR A 148 4.69 9.67 2.88
N ARG A 149 4.75 8.56 3.64
CA ARG A 149 5.13 8.60 5.05
C ARG A 149 6.53 9.18 5.27
N ARG A 150 7.51 8.76 4.46
CA ARG A 150 8.89 9.27 4.52
C ARG A 150 8.99 10.74 4.14
N ALA A 151 8.24 11.19 3.12
CA ALA A 151 8.19 12.61 2.76
C ALA A 151 7.54 13.47 3.87
N ILE A 152 6.46 13.01 4.49
CA ILE A 152 5.83 13.71 5.63
C ILE A 152 6.80 13.82 6.81
N LEU A 153 7.54 12.76 7.13
CA LEU A 153 8.54 12.80 8.20
C LEU A 153 9.70 13.75 7.87
N ALA A 154 10.17 13.78 6.62
CA ALA A 154 11.18 14.74 6.18
C ALA A 154 10.66 16.19 6.30
N LEU A 155 9.40 16.45 5.95
CA LEU A 155 8.77 17.77 6.13
C LEU A 155 8.61 18.14 7.60
N HIS A 156 8.22 17.21 8.48
CA HIS A 156 8.21 17.48 9.92
C HIS A 156 9.58 17.85 10.47
N HIS A 157 10.65 17.20 9.98
CA HIS A 157 12.02 17.60 10.33
C HIS A 157 12.39 18.97 9.75
N ALA A 158 11.97 19.29 8.53
CA ALA A 158 12.13 20.63 7.94
C ALA A 158 11.48 21.69 8.84
N LYS A 159 10.24 21.44 9.30
CA LYS A 159 9.51 22.32 10.22
C LYS A 159 10.28 22.52 11.52
N HIS A 160 10.82 21.45 12.08
CA HIS A 160 11.65 21.53 13.28
C HIS A 160 12.91 22.37 13.04
N TRP A 161 13.65 22.12 11.96
CA TRP A 161 14.85 22.91 11.63
C TRP A 161 14.54 24.37 11.36
N ALA A 162 13.41 24.67 10.72
CA ALA A 162 12.95 26.04 10.49
C ALA A 162 12.62 26.78 11.79
N ALA A 163 12.23 26.07 12.86
CA ALA A 163 11.89 26.66 14.15
C ALA A 163 13.08 26.79 15.12
N LEU A 164 14.26 26.25 14.79
CA LEU A 164 15.45 26.36 15.63
C LEU A 164 16.02 27.79 15.62
N PRO A 165 16.71 28.20 16.69
CA PRO A 165 17.48 29.45 16.73
C PRO A 165 18.50 29.56 15.61
N ASP A 166 18.76 30.79 15.12
CA ASP A 166 19.67 31.04 13.99
C ASP A 166 21.14 30.71 14.28
N ASP A 167 21.55 30.71 15.55
CA ASP A 167 22.87 30.30 16.00
C ASP A 167 23.03 28.76 16.09
N HIS A 168 21.94 28.00 15.97
CA HIS A 168 21.98 26.55 16.00
C HIS A 168 22.51 25.97 14.68
N TYR A 169 23.56 25.15 14.72
CA TYR A 169 24.21 24.58 13.51
C TYR A 169 23.25 23.90 12.53
N ALA A 170 22.23 23.21 13.03
CA ALA A 170 21.22 22.57 12.16
C ALA A 170 20.37 23.60 11.38
N LYS A 171 20.02 24.74 12.00
CA LYS A 171 19.32 25.84 11.33
C LYS A 171 20.22 26.47 10.28
N ALA A 172 21.48 26.75 10.62
CA ALA A 172 22.45 27.29 9.67
C ALA A 172 22.66 26.36 8.44
N ALA A 173 22.80 25.05 8.66
CA ALA A 173 22.90 24.07 7.58
C ALA A 173 21.62 24.00 6.74
N TYR A 174 20.45 24.09 7.37
CA TYR A 174 19.16 24.12 6.69
C TYR A 174 19.01 25.36 5.80
N LEU A 175 19.31 26.55 6.33
CA LEU A 175 19.30 27.81 5.56
C LEU A 175 20.27 27.76 4.38
N SER A 176 21.48 27.22 4.57
CA SER A 176 22.44 26.99 3.48
C SER A 176 21.88 26.07 2.41
N SER A 177 21.19 24.99 2.81
CA SER A 177 20.51 24.09 1.87
C SER A 177 19.40 24.80 1.07
N LEU A 178 18.64 25.70 1.69
CA LEU A 178 17.61 26.51 1.02
C LEU A 178 18.25 27.46 0.00
N GLN A 179 19.31 28.18 0.39
CA GLN A 179 20.06 29.07 -0.50
C GLN A 179 20.62 28.34 -1.72
N LEU A 180 21.23 27.16 -1.52
CA LEU A 180 21.72 26.32 -2.61
C LEU A 180 20.57 25.90 -3.56
N SER A 181 19.41 25.54 -3.01
CA SER A 181 18.22 25.18 -3.81
C SER A 181 17.69 26.36 -4.61
N ALA A 182 17.69 27.57 -4.03
CA ALA A 182 17.30 28.80 -4.72
C ALA A 182 18.27 29.15 -5.86
N ALA A 183 19.56 28.88 -5.68
CA ALA A 183 20.61 29.05 -6.69
C ALA A 183 20.66 27.91 -7.73
N GLY A 184 19.73 26.95 -7.71
CA GLY A 184 19.68 25.83 -8.65
C GLY A 184 20.71 24.72 -8.40
N SER A 185 21.37 24.73 -7.24
CA SER A 185 22.36 23.72 -6.84
C SER A 185 21.72 22.51 -6.13
N ILE A 186 22.40 21.37 -6.19
CA ILE A 186 21.99 20.15 -5.48
C ILE A 186 22.18 20.35 -3.97
N SER A 187 21.13 20.10 -3.20
CA SER A 187 21.09 20.22 -1.75
C SER A 187 19.97 19.35 -1.20
N TRP A 188 19.91 19.20 0.12
CA TRP A 188 18.80 18.47 0.76
C TRP A 188 17.43 19.08 0.40
N ALA A 189 17.35 20.41 0.26
CA ALA A 189 16.11 21.10 -0.08
C ALA A 189 15.71 20.91 -1.54
N SER A 190 16.65 20.94 -2.50
CA SER A 190 16.32 20.63 -3.90
C SER A 190 15.99 19.15 -4.10
N ASP A 191 16.60 18.26 -3.32
CA ASP A 191 16.22 16.85 -3.25
C ASP A 191 14.78 16.67 -2.75
N LEU A 192 14.40 17.30 -1.63
CA LEU A 192 13.02 17.23 -1.12
C LEU A 192 12.00 17.76 -2.13
N ARG A 193 12.28 18.90 -2.77
CA ARG A 193 11.43 19.44 -3.85
C ARG A 193 11.27 18.44 -5.01
N THR A 194 12.36 17.77 -5.39
CA THR A 194 12.32 16.71 -6.41
C THR A 194 11.43 15.55 -5.99
N VAL A 195 11.49 15.12 -4.72
CA VAL A 195 10.60 14.07 -4.20
C VAL A 195 9.14 14.50 -4.30
N LEU A 196 8.80 15.70 -3.84
CA LEU A 196 7.42 16.22 -3.83
C LEU A 196 6.86 16.38 -5.25
N ALA A 197 7.69 16.81 -6.20
CA ALA A 197 7.33 16.90 -7.61
C ALA A 197 7.15 15.52 -8.28
N SER A 198 7.83 14.49 -7.78
CA SER A 198 7.81 13.14 -8.36
C SER A 198 6.56 12.31 -8.02
N PHE A 199 5.68 12.80 -7.13
CA PHE A 199 4.44 12.10 -6.82
C PHE A 199 3.50 12.06 -8.03
N PRO A 200 2.66 11.02 -8.16
CA PRO A 200 1.67 10.94 -9.25
C PRO A 200 0.74 12.14 -9.32
N THR A 201 0.37 12.69 -8.16
CA THR A 201 -0.18 14.04 -8.03
C THR A 201 0.92 14.92 -7.42
N PRO A 202 1.63 15.73 -8.22
CA PRO A 202 2.75 16.53 -7.72
C PRO A 202 2.34 17.51 -6.62
N VAL A 203 3.22 17.73 -5.66
CA VAL A 203 3.03 18.76 -4.61
C VAL A 203 4.00 19.91 -4.90
N PRO A 204 3.51 21.07 -5.36
CA PRO A 204 4.36 22.22 -5.61
C PRO A 204 5.08 22.66 -4.34
N CYS A 205 6.40 22.80 -4.43
CA CYS A 205 7.24 23.20 -3.31
C CYS A 205 8.23 24.26 -3.81
N PRO A 206 7.85 25.55 -3.81
CA PRO A 206 8.83 26.63 -3.97
C PRO A 206 9.75 26.66 -2.73
N VAL A 207 10.95 27.24 -2.87
CA VAL A 207 11.91 27.30 -1.74
C VAL A 207 11.31 28.03 -0.53
N SER A 208 10.57 29.11 -0.79
CA SER A 208 9.88 29.88 0.25
C SER A 208 8.87 29.06 1.07
N ALA A 209 8.30 28.00 0.50
CA ALA A 209 7.38 27.13 1.23
C ALA A 209 8.08 26.29 2.31
N LEU A 210 9.41 26.22 2.30
CA LEU A 210 10.23 25.54 3.30
C LEU A 210 10.77 26.49 4.38
N GLU A 211 10.47 27.78 4.32
CA GLU A 211 11.02 28.77 5.26
C GLU A 211 10.18 28.91 6.54
N SER A 212 8.86 28.70 6.45
CA SER A 212 7.95 28.87 7.59
C SER A 212 7.26 27.58 7.99
N ALA A 213 7.00 27.46 9.29
CA ALA A 213 6.31 26.30 9.88
C ALA A 213 4.91 26.09 9.28
N GLU A 214 4.17 27.18 9.03
CA GLU A 214 2.83 27.16 8.43
C GLU A 214 2.86 26.67 6.98
N SER A 215 3.80 27.17 6.17
CA SER A 215 3.94 26.71 4.78
C SER A 215 4.31 25.24 4.69
N ILE A 216 5.13 24.76 5.63
CA ILE A 216 5.48 23.34 5.71
C ILE A 216 4.27 22.49 6.13
N ASP A 217 3.41 22.97 7.01
CA ASP A 217 2.14 22.29 7.34
C ASP A 217 1.23 22.17 6.10
N ASN A 218 1.17 23.21 5.27
CA ASN A 218 0.45 23.18 3.99
C ASN A 218 1.06 22.16 3.02
N LEU A 219 2.39 22.03 2.97
CA LEU A 219 3.05 20.97 2.19
C LEU A 219 2.69 19.58 2.71
N ILE A 220 2.68 19.36 4.03
CA ILE A 220 2.28 18.08 4.64
C ILE A 220 0.85 17.71 4.26
N ALA A 221 -0.09 18.67 4.36
CA ALA A 221 -1.46 18.49 3.92
C ALA A 221 -1.54 18.19 2.40
N GLY A 222 -0.72 18.86 1.59
CA GLY A 222 -0.58 18.58 0.16
C GLY A 222 -0.10 17.17 -0.14
N VAL A 223 0.88 16.65 0.63
CA VAL A 223 1.36 15.27 0.50
C VAL A 223 0.28 14.25 0.87
N GLN A 224 -0.50 14.52 1.92
CA GLN A 224 -1.64 13.68 2.31
C GLN A 224 -2.71 13.66 1.20
N LEU A 225 -3.08 14.84 0.67
CA LEU A 225 -4.03 14.96 -0.43
C LEU A 225 -3.54 14.25 -1.70
N SER A 226 -2.25 14.39 -2.04
CA SER A 226 -1.62 13.67 -3.16
C SER A 226 -1.75 12.16 -3.00
N CYS A 227 -1.50 11.64 -1.79
CA CYS A 227 -1.67 10.22 -1.48
C CYS A 227 -3.12 9.77 -1.67
N GLU A 228 -4.09 10.49 -1.10
CA GLU A 228 -5.50 10.14 -1.20
C GLU A 228 -6.02 10.17 -2.63
N THR A 229 -5.68 11.22 -3.38
CA THR A 229 -6.05 11.36 -4.80
C THR A 229 -5.45 10.23 -5.63
N THR A 230 -4.16 9.93 -5.43
CA THR A 230 -3.50 8.81 -6.13
C THR A 230 -4.19 7.47 -5.85
N LEU A 231 -4.57 7.19 -4.60
CA LEU A 231 -5.26 5.95 -4.25
C LEU A 231 -6.69 5.90 -4.81
N ARG A 232 -7.41 7.03 -4.76
CA ARG A 232 -8.75 7.18 -5.31
C ARG A 232 -8.76 6.95 -6.82
N ASP A 233 -7.80 7.53 -7.54
CA ASP A 233 -7.67 7.36 -8.99
C ASP A 233 -7.38 5.90 -9.36
N GLN A 234 -6.52 5.22 -8.59
CA GLN A 234 -6.26 3.79 -8.79
C GLN A 234 -7.51 2.93 -8.58
N LEU A 235 -8.35 3.25 -7.59
CA LEU A 235 -9.62 2.56 -7.34
C LEU A 235 -10.68 2.87 -8.42
N ASN A 236 -10.73 4.10 -8.92
CA ASN A 236 -11.73 4.50 -9.90
C ASN A 236 -11.40 3.95 -11.30
N ARG A 237 -10.12 3.94 -11.69
CA ARG A 237 -9.67 3.42 -13.00
C ARG A 237 -9.77 1.90 -13.11
N ALA A 238 -9.70 1.17 -12.00
CA ALA A 238 -9.83 -0.27 -12.03
C ALA A 238 -11.31 -0.68 -12.12
N GLU A 239 -11.67 -1.43 -13.15
CA GLU A 239 -13.02 -2.02 -13.30
C GLU A 239 -13.37 -2.97 -12.15
N ARG A 240 -12.37 -3.74 -11.73
CA ARG A 240 -12.47 -4.74 -10.64
C ARG A 240 -12.68 -4.17 -9.24
N THR A 241 -12.83 -2.87 -9.10
CA THR A 241 -13.01 -2.24 -7.79
C THR A 241 -14.33 -1.50 -7.72
N TYR A 242 -15.30 -1.90 -8.55
CA TYR A 242 -16.63 -1.33 -8.56
C TYR A 242 -17.32 -1.40 -7.18
N LEU A 243 -17.13 -2.49 -6.42
CA LEU A 243 -17.62 -2.64 -5.04
C LEU A 243 -16.94 -1.71 -4.00
N LEU A 244 -15.83 -1.06 -4.38
CA LEU A 244 -15.10 -0.12 -3.53
C LEU A 244 -15.37 1.34 -3.89
N ARG A 245 -16.04 1.60 -5.02
CA ARG A 245 -16.31 2.98 -5.47
C ARG A 245 -17.31 3.63 -4.53
N LYS A 246 -17.09 4.92 -4.22
CA LYS A 246 -17.95 5.73 -3.34
C LYS A 246 -18.19 5.11 -1.95
N ARG A 247 -17.28 4.25 -1.49
CA ARG A 247 -17.36 3.65 -0.16
C ARG A 247 -17.34 4.74 0.91
N GLN A 248 -18.38 4.72 1.75
CA GLN A 248 -18.47 5.52 2.96
C GLN A 248 -18.16 4.67 4.20
N GLU A 249 -17.61 5.30 5.22
CA GLU A 249 -17.44 4.70 6.54
C GLU A 249 -18.19 5.51 7.57
N ARG A 250 -18.75 4.81 8.55
CA ARG A 250 -19.33 5.46 9.72
C ARG A 250 -18.19 5.92 10.63
N GLY A 251 -18.06 7.24 10.78
CA GLY A 251 -17.15 7.88 11.71
C GLY A 251 -17.54 7.62 13.17
N GLU A 252 -16.68 8.06 14.09
CA GLU A 252 -16.94 7.99 15.54
C GLU A 252 -18.15 8.83 15.96
N ASP A 253 -18.42 9.90 15.22
CA ASP A 253 -19.61 10.75 15.33
C ASP A 253 -20.89 10.10 14.75
N GLY A 254 -20.82 8.84 14.30
CA GLY A 254 -21.94 8.13 13.69
C GLY A 254 -22.27 8.56 12.26
N LYS A 255 -21.60 9.59 11.72
CA LYS A 255 -21.85 10.13 10.37
C LYS A 255 -21.10 9.34 9.30
N LEU A 256 -21.68 9.25 8.11
CA LEU A 256 -21.03 8.61 6.96
C LEU A 256 -20.01 9.58 6.33
N LYS A 257 -18.75 9.16 6.24
CA LYS A 257 -17.64 9.93 5.68
C LYS A 257 -16.91 9.12 4.62
N ASN A 258 -16.48 9.80 3.55
CA ASN A 258 -15.62 9.21 2.53
C ASN A 258 -14.16 9.26 3.01
N VAL A 259 -13.73 8.21 3.70
CA VAL A 259 -12.35 8.09 4.19
C VAL A 259 -11.57 7.14 3.30
N MET A 260 -10.51 7.64 2.65
CA MET A 260 -9.67 6.83 1.76
C MET A 260 -8.78 5.86 2.56
N LEU A 261 -8.10 6.37 3.59
CA LEU A 261 -7.20 5.60 4.44
C LEU A 261 -7.84 5.38 5.81
N CYS A 262 -8.41 4.20 6.04
CA CYS A 262 -8.82 3.80 7.38
C CYS A 262 -8.77 2.28 7.55
N PHE A 263 -8.63 1.84 8.79
CA PHE A 263 -8.73 0.42 9.11
C PHE A 263 -10.19 -0.04 9.01
N ARG A 264 -10.49 -0.90 8.04
CA ARG A 264 -11.87 -1.28 7.71
C ARG A 264 -12.47 -2.24 8.74
N HIS A 265 -13.75 -2.04 9.04
CA HIS A 265 -14.45 -2.73 10.13
C HIS A 265 -14.46 -4.26 9.95
N TYR A 266 -14.67 -4.76 8.73
CA TYR A 266 -14.72 -6.19 8.44
C TYR A 266 -13.38 -6.91 8.68
N LEU A 267 -12.26 -6.18 8.74
CA LEU A 267 -10.97 -6.76 9.12
C LEU A 267 -10.91 -7.20 10.60
N ARG A 268 -11.91 -6.85 11.40
CA ARG A 268 -12.08 -7.27 12.80
C ARG A 268 -12.84 -8.58 12.96
N LEU A 269 -13.36 -9.16 11.88
CA LEU A 269 -14.05 -10.45 11.93
C LEU A 269 -13.13 -11.51 12.55
N VAL A 270 -13.65 -12.23 13.55
CA VAL A 270 -12.89 -13.22 14.34
C VAL A 270 -12.48 -14.41 13.48
N SER A 271 -13.45 -15.01 12.78
CA SER A 271 -13.20 -16.15 11.88
C SER A 271 -12.24 -15.77 10.75
N SER A 272 -11.03 -16.34 10.77
CA SER A 272 -10.02 -16.08 9.73
C SER A 272 -10.47 -16.53 8.33
N PRO A 273 -11.08 -17.72 8.14
CA PRO A 273 -11.60 -18.13 6.84
C PRO A 273 -12.64 -17.14 6.28
N HIS A 274 -13.64 -16.76 7.10
CA HIS A 274 -14.69 -15.83 6.65
C HIS A 274 -14.13 -14.44 6.37
N ARG A 275 -13.25 -13.93 7.24
CA ARG A 275 -12.58 -12.65 7.04
C ARG A 275 -11.78 -12.62 5.73
N LYS A 276 -10.99 -13.66 5.45
CA LYS A 276 -10.19 -13.75 4.23
C LYS A 276 -11.07 -13.91 2.99
N ALA A 277 -12.12 -14.72 3.05
CA ALA A 277 -13.10 -14.86 1.98
C ALA A 277 -13.76 -13.51 1.64
N PHE A 278 -14.31 -12.84 2.66
CA PHE A 278 -14.91 -11.51 2.52
C PHE A 278 -13.92 -10.49 1.94
N THR A 279 -12.70 -10.42 2.50
CA THR A 279 -11.65 -9.50 2.03
C THR A 279 -11.29 -9.77 0.58
N ARG A 280 -11.08 -11.04 0.20
CA ARG A 280 -10.76 -11.41 -1.18
C ARG A 280 -11.90 -11.12 -2.14
N PHE A 281 -13.13 -11.43 -1.75
CA PHE A 281 -14.33 -11.20 -2.55
C PHE A 281 -14.49 -9.70 -2.86
N LEU A 282 -14.46 -8.88 -1.82
CA LEU A 282 -14.60 -7.43 -1.93
C LEU A 282 -13.49 -6.76 -2.76
N LEU A 283 -12.26 -7.28 -2.68
CA LEU A 283 -11.08 -6.69 -3.33
C LEU A 283 -10.75 -7.35 -4.69
N SER A 284 -11.69 -8.14 -5.23
CA SER A 284 -11.57 -8.93 -6.47
C SER A 284 -10.26 -9.74 -6.55
N ASP A 285 -10.03 -10.54 -5.51
CA ASP A 285 -8.90 -11.47 -5.34
C ASP A 285 -9.37 -12.89 -4.96
N HIS A 286 -10.49 -13.32 -5.54
CA HIS A 286 -11.16 -14.60 -5.30
C HIS A 286 -11.04 -15.56 -6.52
N SER A 287 -11.71 -16.71 -6.44
CA SER A 287 -11.64 -17.83 -7.38
C SER A 287 -12.66 -17.77 -8.53
N LEU A 288 -13.50 -16.73 -8.60
CA LEU A 288 -14.51 -16.61 -9.67
C LEU A 288 -13.87 -16.24 -11.00
N ALA A 289 -14.53 -16.62 -12.10
CA ALA A 289 -13.99 -16.49 -13.46
C ALA A 289 -13.67 -15.03 -13.83
N VAL A 290 -14.45 -14.05 -13.36
CA VAL A 290 -14.20 -12.62 -13.63
C VAL A 290 -12.81 -12.14 -13.19
N VAL A 291 -12.23 -12.79 -12.17
CA VAL A 291 -10.89 -12.53 -11.64
C VAL A 291 -9.89 -13.53 -12.20
N ALA A 292 -10.17 -14.83 -12.12
CA ALA A 292 -9.24 -15.88 -12.46
C ALA A 292 -8.90 -15.91 -13.96
N LEU A 293 -9.90 -15.71 -14.84
CA LEU A 293 -9.71 -15.72 -16.30
C LEU A 293 -9.23 -14.38 -16.87
N ARG A 294 -9.10 -13.36 -16.03
CA ARG A 294 -8.56 -12.05 -16.43
C ARG A 294 -7.11 -12.12 -16.88
N TYR A 295 -6.31 -13.01 -16.28
CA TYR A 295 -4.87 -13.08 -16.53
C TYR A 295 -4.49 -14.39 -17.21
N PRO A 296 -3.51 -14.39 -18.13
CA PRO A 296 -2.92 -15.61 -18.65
C PRO A 296 -2.51 -16.54 -17.51
N GLY A 297 -2.84 -17.82 -17.68
CA GLY A 297 -2.48 -18.92 -16.80
C GLY A 297 -1.22 -19.64 -17.28
N HIS A 298 -0.82 -20.69 -16.57
CA HIS A 298 0.30 -21.53 -17.00
C HIS A 298 0.02 -22.25 -18.32
N TYR A 299 -1.20 -22.77 -18.47
CA TYR A 299 -1.63 -23.51 -19.67
C TYR A 299 -2.34 -22.63 -20.71
N ARG A 300 -2.74 -21.41 -20.34
CA ARG A 300 -3.47 -20.48 -21.21
C ARG A 300 -2.70 -19.17 -21.37
N LYS A 301 -2.18 -18.92 -22.56
CA LYS A 301 -1.33 -17.75 -22.84
C LYS A 301 -2.11 -16.47 -23.21
N TYR A 302 -3.43 -16.57 -23.44
CA TYR A 302 -4.27 -15.43 -23.84
C TYR A 302 -5.16 -14.91 -22.71
N HIS A 303 -5.70 -13.70 -22.89
CA HIS A 303 -6.73 -13.10 -22.03
C HIS A 303 -8.13 -13.51 -22.50
N ILE A 304 -9.07 -13.71 -21.56
CA ILE A 304 -10.48 -13.96 -21.91
C ILE A 304 -11.23 -12.65 -21.68
N PRO A 305 -11.91 -12.09 -22.70
CA PRO A 305 -12.71 -10.87 -22.54
C PRO A 305 -13.81 -11.08 -21.49
N ARG A 306 -14.25 -10.01 -20.80
CA ARG A 306 -15.18 -10.12 -19.66
C ARG A 306 -16.46 -10.88 -20.02
N ALA A 307 -17.03 -10.61 -21.19
CA ALA A 307 -18.26 -11.24 -21.68
C ALA A 307 -18.16 -12.78 -21.76
N TRP A 308 -16.96 -13.31 -21.98
CA TRP A 308 -16.69 -14.75 -22.11
C TRP A 308 -16.25 -15.41 -20.81
N ARG A 309 -16.25 -14.70 -19.68
CA ARG A 309 -15.93 -15.27 -18.36
C ARG A 309 -17.19 -15.84 -17.72
N LEU A 310 -17.86 -16.75 -18.43
CA LEU A 310 -19.18 -17.25 -18.07
C LEU A 310 -19.14 -18.06 -16.76
N CYS A 311 -20.27 -18.06 -16.05
CA CYS A 311 -20.51 -18.83 -14.85
C CYS A 311 -20.35 -20.32 -15.12
N ARG A 312 -19.44 -20.97 -14.39
CA ARG A 312 -19.17 -22.41 -14.54
C ARG A 312 -20.40 -23.30 -14.28
N PHE A 313 -21.43 -22.78 -13.62
CA PHE A 313 -22.66 -23.52 -13.38
C PHE A 313 -23.69 -23.31 -14.49
N CYS A 314 -24.17 -22.08 -14.70
CA CYS A 314 -25.26 -21.83 -15.65
C CYS A 314 -24.79 -21.62 -17.09
N LEU A 315 -23.56 -21.17 -17.32
CA LEU A 315 -23.03 -20.76 -18.63
C LEU A 315 -23.84 -19.65 -19.33
N LEU A 316 -24.73 -18.94 -18.62
CA LEU A 316 -25.59 -17.89 -19.20
C LEU A 316 -25.05 -16.48 -18.97
N ASP A 317 -24.49 -16.22 -17.79
CA ASP A 317 -24.00 -14.90 -17.38
C ASP A 317 -22.53 -14.95 -16.99
N VAL A 318 -21.90 -13.77 -16.88
CA VAL A 318 -20.53 -13.63 -16.37
C VAL A 318 -20.44 -14.10 -14.91
N GLU A 319 -19.42 -14.89 -14.58
CA GLU A 319 -19.12 -15.33 -13.22
C GLU A 319 -18.46 -14.20 -12.40
N ASP A 320 -19.25 -13.21 -12.03
CA ASP A 320 -18.85 -12.14 -11.13
C ASP A 320 -19.44 -12.29 -9.73
N GLU A 321 -19.02 -11.39 -8.84
CA GLU A 321 -19.39 -11.36 -7.43
C GLU A 321 -20.91 -11.32 -7.24
N SER A 322 -21.60 -10.49 -8.02
CA SER A 322 -23.05 -10.33 -7.96
C SER A 322 -23.79 -11.55 -8.48
N HIS A 323 -23.36 -12.11 -9.61
CA HIS A 323 -23.97 -13.31 -10.16
C HIS A 323 -23.81 -14.50 -9.19
N ALA A 324 -22.59 -14.75 -8.70
CA ALA A 324 -22.30 -15.86 -7.81
C ALA A 324 -23.07 -15.77 -6.49
N ALA A 325 -23.11 -14.57 -5.88
CA ALA A 325 -23.77 -14.37 -4.60
C ALA A 325 -25.30 -14.33 -4.73
N LEU A 326 -25.86 -13.59 -5.69
CA LEU A 326 -27.26 -13.16 -5.64
C LEU A 326 -28.14 -13.68 -6.79
N VAL A 327 -27.57 -14.15 -7.90
CA VAL A 327 -28.35 -14.46 -9.12
C VAL A 327 -28.34 -15.95 -9.46
N CYS A 328 -27.18 -16.60 -9.44
CA CYS A 328 -27.05 -17.97 -9.96
C CYS A 328 -27.96 -18.96 -9.23
N THR A 329 -28.78 -19.70 -9.98
CA THR A 329 -29.68 -20.77 -9.47
C THR A 329 -29.31 -22.16 -9.97
N ALA A 330 -28.28 -22.27 -10.84
CA ALA A 330 -27.94 -23.51 -11.52
C ALA A 330 -27.30 -24.58 -10.61
N HIS A 331 -26.79 -24.21 -9.44
CA HIS A 331 -26.29 -25.18 -8.45
C HIS A 331 -27.32 -25.35 -7.32
N PRO A 332 -27.75 -26.58 -6.99
CA PRO A 332 -28.83 -26.84 -6.04
C PRO A 332 -28.53 -26.33 -4.62
N GLY A 333 -27.26 -26.22 -4.25
CA GLY A 333 -26.84 -25.66 -2.95
C GLY A 333 -26.86 -24.12 -2.86
N LEU A 334 -26.90 -23.37 -3.97
CA LEU A 334 -26.82 -21.90 -3.91
C LEU A 334 -28.13 -21.24 -3.49
N THR A 335 -29.27 -21.73 -4.00
CA THR A 335 -30.59 -21.14 -3.71
C THR A 335 -30.96 -21.26 -2.23
N PRO A 336 -30.90 -22.46 -1.60
CA PRO A 336 -31.22 -22.60 -0.18
C PRO A 336 -30.27 -21.78 0.72
N LEU A 337 -28.97 -21.78 0.39
CA LEU A 337 -27.96 -21.00 1.11
C LEU A 337 -28.27 -19.49 1.07
N ARG A 338 -28.70 -18.98 -0.09
CA ARG A 338 -29.09 -17.58 -0.27
C ARG A 338 -30.37 -17.26 0.49
N GLU A 339 -31.38 -18.12 0.43
CA GLU A 339 -32.64 -17.93 1.14
C GLU A 339 -32.47 -17.89 2.66
N GLU A 340 -31.67 -18.80 3.22
CA GLU A 340 -31.30 -18.81 4.63
C GLU A 340 -30.55 -17.51 5.00
N PHE A 341 -29.53 -17.15 4.22
CA PHE A 341 -28.75 -15.93 4.43
C PHE A 341 -29.63 -14.66 4.39
N LEU A 342 -30.50 -14.52 3.39
CA LEU A 342 -31.36 -13.35 3.27
C LEU A 342 -32.39 -13.27 4.38
N ARG A 343 -32.92 -14.41 4.85
CA ARG A 343 -33.81 -14.47 6.01
C ARG A 343 -33.13 -13.89 7.25
N ASP A 344 -31.92 -14.35 7.55
CA ASP A 344 -31.10 -13.86 8.67
C ASP A 344 -30.80 -12.37 8.56
N VAL A 345 -30.37 -11.92 7.38
CA VAL A 345 -30.01 -10.52 7.12
C VAL A 345 -31.21 -9.60 7.26
N PHE A 346 -32.39 -9.99 6.76
CA PHE A 346 -33.59 -9.16 6.85
C PHE A 346 -34.17 -9.09 8.26
N VAL A 347 -33.91 -10.08 9.11
CA VAL A 347 -34.24 -9.99 10.55
C VAL A 347 -33.32 -8.98 11.25
N LEU A 348 -32.02 -9.01 10.95
CA LEU A 348 -31.04 -8.12 11.58
C LEU A 348 -31.12 -6.68 11.07
N GLN A 349 -31.45 -6.50 9.79
CA GLN A 349 -31.51 -5.20 9.13
C GLN A 349 -32.67 -5.18 8.12
N PRO A 350 -33.90 -4.89 8.57
CA PRO A 350 -35.11 -4.92 7.73
C PRO A 350 -35.05 -3.97 6.52
N SER A 351 -34.33 -2.84 6.64
CA SER A 351 -34.17 -1.86 5.56
C SER A 351 -33.54 -2.45 4.29
N LEU A 352 -32.72 -3.50 4.43
CA LEU A 352 -32.11 -4.21 3.30
C LEU A 352 -33.12 -4.99 2.48
N ARG A 353 -34.28 -5.38 3.03
CA ARG A 353 -35.34 -6.07 2.29
C ARG A 353 -35.91 -5.19 1.18
N HIS A 354 -36.21 -3.93 1.51
CA HIS A 354 -36.70 -2.98 0.52
C HIS A 354 -35.66 -2.75 -0.58
N LEU A 355 -34.38 -2.67 -0.21
CA LEU A 355 -33.30 -2.49 -1.17
C LEU A 355 -33.15 -3.69 -2.12
N ALA A 356 -33.28 -4.91 -1.60
CA ALA A 356 -33.22 -6.15 -2.39
C ALA A 356 -34.34 -6.22 -3.45
N MET A 357 -35.51 -5.63 -3.17
CA MET A 357 -36.65 -5.62 -4.08
C MET A 357 -36.61 -4.49 -5.12
N THR A 358 -35.93 -3.38 -4.81
CA THR A 358 -36.01 -2.14 -5.60
C THR A 358 -34.76 -1.80 -6.38
N ARG A 359 -33.62 -2.46 -6.09
CA ARG A 359 -32.32 -2.16 -6.71
C ARG A 359 -31.75 -3.38 -7.40
N SER A 360 -30.78 -3.13 -8.29
CA SER A 360 -30.03 -4.21 -8.93
C SER A 360 -29.21 -5.01 -7.91
N ALA A 361 -28.86 -6.25 -8.28
CA ALA A 361 -28.03 -7.12 -7.46
C ALA A 361 -26.69 -6.47 -7.08
N ASP A 362 -26.06 -5.71 -7.98
CA ASP A 362 -24.80 -5.00 -7.70
C ASP A 362 -24.95 -3.97 -6.58
N VAL A 363 -26.02 -3.16 -6.65
CA VAL A 363 -26.28 -2.11 -5.65
C VAL A 363 -26.61 -2.76 -4.30
N PHE A 364 -27.44 -3.80 -4.32
CA PHE A 364 -27.79 -4.54 -3.12
C PHE A 364 -26.55 -5.21 -2.48
N LEU A 365 -25.71 -5.87 -3.28
CA LEU A 365 -24.46 -6.46 -2.82
C LEU A 365 -23.52 -5.41 -2.23
N GLY A 366 -23.37 -4.27 -2.90
CA GLY A 366 -22.59 -3.14 -2.39
C GLY A 366 -23.06 -2.70 -1.01
N SER A 367 -24.37 -2.58 -0.79
CA SER A 367 -24.93 -2.23 0.52
C SER A 367 -24.70 -3.33 1.57
N LEU A 368 -24.85 -4.60 1.22
CA LEU A 368 -24.55 -5.72 2.12
C LEU A 368 -23.10 -5.70 2.62
N LEU A 369 -22.15 -5.47 1.71
CA LEU A 369 -20.71 -5.47 2.01
C LEU A 369 -20.26 -4.26 2.84
N LEU A 370 -21.07 -3.20 2.92
CA LEU A 370 -20.76 -2.00 3.69
C LEU A 370 -21.49 -1.94 5.04
N ASP A 371 -22.51 -2.78 5.24
CA ASP A 371 -23.31 -2.80 6.46
C ASP A 371 -22.58 -3.54 7.60
N ARG A 372 -22.31 -2.80 8.68
CA ARG A 372 -21.57 -3.26 9.86
C ARG A 372 -22.35 -4.27 10.71
N ILE A 373 -23.68 -4.25 10.66
CA ILE A 373 -24.57 -5.10 11.47
C ILE A 373 -24.52 -6.52 10.91
N VAL A 374 -24.60 -6.65 9.59
CA VAL A 374 -24.70 -7.96 8.92
C VAL A 374 -23.35 -8.51 8.44
N THR A 375 -22.25 -7.77 8.62
CA THR A 375 -20.90 -8.14 8.12
C THR A 375 -20.51 -9.59 8.44
N THR A 376 -20.80 -10.09 9.65
CA THR A 376 -20.47 -11.46 10.05
C THR A 376 -21.25 -12.50 9.23
N ARG A 377 -22.55 -12.26 8.99
CA ARG A 377 -23.41 -13.13 8.17
C ARG A 377 -22.99 -13.09 6.72
N VAL A 378 -22.72 -11.90 6.19
CA VAL A 378 -22.23 -11.72 4.81
C VAL A 378 -20.89 -12.44 4.61
N ALA A 379 -19.97 -12.35 5.57
CA ALA A 379 -18.66 -13.01 5.46
C ALA A 379 -18.74 -14.54 5.48
N LYS A 380 -19.63 -15.13 6.30
CA LYS A 380 -19.92 -16.57 6.25
C LYS A 380 -20.54 -16.94 4.91
N PHE A 381 -21.58 -16.24 4.48
CA PHE A 381 -22.27 -16.50 3.22
C PHE A 381 -21.33 -16.45 2.01
N VAL A 382 -20.50 -15.41 1.91
CA VAL A 382 -19.48 -15.27 0.85
C VAL A 382 -18.48 -16.43 0.90
N HIS A 383 -18.07 -16.86 2.10
CA HIS A 383 -17.19 -18.01 2.25
C HIS A 383 -17.83 -19.28 1.68
N ASP A 384 -19.07 -19.57 2.08
CA ASP A 384 -19.82 -20.76 1.67
C ASP A 384 -20.10 -20.76 0.15
N VAL A 385 -20.48 -19.60 -0.43
CA VAL A 385 -20.64 -19.42 -1.89
C VAL A 385 -19.34 -19.73 -2.62
N LEU A 386 -18.21 -19.16 -2.18
CA LEU A 386 -16.93 -19.41 -2.83
C LEU A 386 -16.50 -20.89 -2.71
N GLN A 387 -16.78 -21.56 -1.59
CA GLN A 387 -16.54 -23.00 -1.45
C GLN A 387 -17.34 -23.81 -2.48
N ILE A 388 -18.62 -23.48 -2.68
CA ILE A 388 -19.45 -24.13 -3.71
C ILE A 388 -18.82 -23.93 -5.10
N PHE A 389 -18.45 -22.71 -5.46
CA PHE A 389 -17.83 -22.44 -6.77
C PHE A 389 -16.49 -23.17 -6.94
N GLU A 390 -15.72 -23.35 -5.87
CA GLU A 390 -14.45 -24.10 -5.90
C GLU A 390 -14.64 -25.61 -6.14
N THR A 391 -15.83 -26.17 -5.95
CA THR A 391 -16.12 -27.60 -6.23
C THR A 391 -16.18 -27.96 -7.71
N LYS A 392 -16.40 -26.98 -8.59
CA LYS A 392 -16.51 -27.18 -10.04
C LYS A 392 -15.38 -26.47 -10.76
N GLU A 393 -14.79 -27.13 -11.75
CA GLU A 393 -13.79 -26.50 -12.62
C GLU A 393 -14.39 -25.28 -13.34
N MET A 394 -13.57 -24.25 -13.53
CA MET A 394 -13.98 -23.08 -14.30
C MET A 394 -14.26 -23.47 -15.74
N TRP A 395 -15.37 -22.95 -16.27
CA TRP A 395 -15.56 -22.97 -17.71
C TRP A 395 -14.61 -21.96 -18.37
N VAL A 396 -13.93 -22.40 -19.42
CA VAL A 396 -12.96 -21.60 -20.17
C VAL A 396 -13.37 -21.60 -21.63
N ALA A 397 -13.66 -20.42 -22.17
CA ALA A 397 -14.00 -20.28 -23.59
C ALA A 397 -12.85 -20.79 -24.48
N PRO A 398 -13.14 -21.62 -25.51
CA PRO A 398 -12.16 -22.06 -26.49
C PRO A 398 -11.44 -20.92 -27.21
N GLU A 399 -10.22 -21.16 -27.68
CA GLU A 399 -9.34 -20.13 -28.28
C GLU A 399 -9.91 -19.52 -29.57
N HIS A 400 -10.70 -20.26 -30.35
CA HIS A 400 -11.30 -19.77 -31.60
C HIS A 400 -12.37 -18.68 -31.39
N PHE A 401 -13.00 -18.60 -30.22
CA PHE A 401 -13.93 -17.51 -29.89
C PHE A 401 -13.24 -16.15 -29.71
N ASN A 402 -11.90 -16.11 -29.65
CA ASN A 402 -11.11 -14.87 -29.64
C ASN A 402 -10.66 -14.42 -31.04
N LEU A 403 -10.79 -15.26 -32.08
CA LEU A 403 -10.28 -14.98 -33.43
C LEU A 403 -11.35 -14.41 -34.38
N GLU A 404 -12.63 -14.53 -34.02
CA GLU A 404 -13.73 -13.94 -34.78
C GLU A 404 -14.29 -12.71 -34.04
N GLY A 405 -13.84 -11.52 -34.44
CA GLY A 405 -14.63 -10.28 -34.31
C GLY A 405 -14.45 -9.44 -33.04
N TRP A 406 -13.39 -8.61 -33.02
CA TRP A 406 -13.42 -7.25 -32.45
C TRP A 406 -12.58 -6.34 -33.36
N GLN A 407 -13.05 -6.15 -34.59
CA GLN A 407 -12.89 -4.89 -35.31
C GLN A 407 -14.18 -4.11 -35.09
N GLU A 408 -14.21 -3.25 -34.08
CA GLU A 408 -14.99 -2.00 -34.01
C GLU A 408 -14.56 -1.18 -32.79
#